data_AF-A0A423X3K9-F1
#
_entry.id   AF-A0A423X3K9-F1
#
_cell.length_a   1.000
_cell.length_b   1.000
_cell.length_c   1.000
_cell.angle_alpha   90.00
_cell.angle_beta   90.00
_cell.angle_gamma   90.00
#
_symmetry.space_group_name_H-M   'P 1'
#
loop_
_entity.id
_entity.type
_entity.pdbx_description
1 polymer ?
#
loop_
_entity_poly.entity_id
_entity_poly.type
_entity_poly.pdbx_seq_one_letter_code
_entity_poly.pdbx_strand_id
1 'polypeptide(L)'
;MAPSKKTLSSELFKACSESRFPPSENPKRFLPHGKLDQIVTRESVIRELDWDQDDDALIDFILKDAKTLFAISLMSRIPDLRPTMELFMKHNICDRDLPLPISRDQVSKDLGECFEFVEDMDLDLFINKQQWMFLAPVFGVGPASAIEIGQRSFPQGVIFPFVKTEEIIDGGFGIVYKVEIHKSHLHGSPDDPILKDNCKAAIKELRLQINMDETDSKAYKVWKRETAALEMISHFRNPHIIEAQAIMSRGGKQYIMFPWADGGNLWDFWSRNPSPILTVDFIRDIVEQLAGLADALKLLHDYNWRHGDLKPENILVFTPEERQGVWKMADLALTKFNKVSTQQRLYTTTINGTISYEPPDVLNRVGPRSRLYDIWSMGCIILQLVIWLLRGLDTCTEFMRSIFDPQKGTSSFWVQMSEPRVHPMVTRMMDGISEHLENVTKSPAIEALLNIVRNQLLVVQLPSRANAAAFHSALKEIQQKGEANRAYWLTGPINSEDAPKPEAHSLMVSQVEARVL
;
A
#
# COMPACT_ATOMS: atom_id res chain seq x y z
N MET A 1 25.75 -14.14 -47.42
CA MET A 1 25.88 -13.88 -45.97
C MET A 1 25.00 -14.89 -45.24
N ALA A 2 25.60 -15.85 -44.54
CA ALA A 2 24.84 -16.73 -43.66
C ALA A 2 24.22 -15.88 -42.54
N PRO A 3 22.96 -16.10 -42.14
CA PRO A 3 22.39 -15.38 -41.01
C PRO A 3 23.27 -15.61 -39.79
N SER A 4 23.70 -14.52 -39.15
CA SER A 4 24.41 -14.54 -37.87
C SER A 4 23.66 -15.49 -36.92
N LYS A 5 24.26 -16.63 -36.59
CA LYS A 5 23.72 -17.56 -35.59
C LYS A 5 23.58 -16.75 -34.30
N LYS A 6 22.35 -16.56 -33.83
CA LYS A 6 22.12 -15.92 -32.52
C LYS A 6 22.76 -16.80 -31.45
N THR A 7 23.65 -16.22 -30.66
CA THR A 7 24.20 -16.88 -29.46
C THR A 7 23.12 -16.95 -28.40
N LEU A 8 23.15 -17.96 -27.53
CA LEU A 8 22.20 -18.10 -26.42
C LEU A 8 22.25 -16.87 -25.49
N SER A 9 23.44 -16.30 -25.30
CA SER A 9 23.62 -15.02 -24.58
C SER A 9 22.83 -13.85 -25.19
N SER A 10 22.76 -13.77 -26.53
CA SER A 10 21.95 -12.75 -27.22
C SER A 10 20.45 -12.99 -27.02
N GLU A 11 20.02 -14.26 -26.99
CA GLU A 11 18.62 -14.64 -26.77
C GLU A 11 18.18 -14.33 -25.34
N LEU A 12 18.98 -14.71 -24.34
CA LEU A 12 18.76 -14.35 -22.93
C LEU A 12 18.68 -12.84 -22.75
N PHE A 13 19.65 -12.09 -23.29
CA PHE A 13 19.67 -10.63 -23.17
C PHE A 13 18.44 -9.95 -23.79
N LYS A 14 17.92 -10.49 -24.90
CA LYS A 14 16.70 -9.98 -25.57
C LYS A 14 15.42 -10.35 -24.83
N ALA A 15 15.42 -11.44 -24.07
CA ALA A 15 14.28 -11.88 -23.28
C ALA A 15 14.12 -11.10 -21.97
N CYS A 16 15.17 -10.41 -21.51
CA CYS A 16 15.12 -9.60 -20.30
C CYS A 16 14.12 -8.45 -20.40
N SER A 17 13.45 -8.18 -19.28
CA SER A 17 12.69 -6.96 -19.03
C SER A 17 13.51 -5.97 -18.21
N GLU A 18 13.07 -4.73 -18.14
CA GLU A 18 13.72 -3.67 -17.35
C GLU A 18 12.89 -3.31 -16.13
N SER A 19 13.53 -3.34 -14.96
CA SER A 19 13.03 -2.77 -13.73
C SER A 19 13.39 -1.30 -13.64
N ARG A 20 12.44 -0.47 -13.21
CA ARG A 20 12.59 0.98 -13.01
C ARG A 20 12.51 1.34 -11.53
N PHE A 21 13.01 0.47 -10.63
CA PHE A 21 12.94 0.67 -9.18
C PHE A 21 14.29 0.43 -8.48
N PRO A 22 14.72 1.33 -7.57
CA PRO A 22 14.06 2.59 -7.22
C PRO A 22 14.24 3.64 -8.34
N PRO A 23 13.40 4.69 -8.42
CA PRO A 23 13.51 5.74 -9.44
C PRO A 23 14.85 6.49 -9.43
N SER A 24 15.54 6.46 -8.29
CA SER A 24 16.86 7.08 -8.09
C SER A 24 18.03 6.31 -8.73
N GLU A 25 17.80 5.09 -9.23
CA GLU A 25 18.82 4.24 -9.84
C GLU A 25 18.58 4.05 -11.34
N ASN A 26 19.64 3.73 -12.09
CA ASN A 26 19.50 3.34 -13.49
C ASN A 26 18.65 2.06 -13.62
N PRO A 27 17.82 1.93 -14.67
CA PRO A 27 17.05 0.72 -14.90
C PRO A 27 17.94 -0.52 -14.93
N LYS A 28 17.51 -1.57 -14.24
CA LYS A 28 18.23 -2.85 -14.16
C LYS A 28 17.45 -3.93 -14.89
N ARG A 29 18.15 -4.78 -15.63
CA ARG A 29 17.52 -5.88 -16.37
C ARG A 29 17.33 -7.09 -15.49
N PHE A 30 16.18 -7.74 -15.65
CA PHE A 30 15.91 -9.04 -15.07
C PHE A 30 15.26 -9.95 -16.11
N LEU A 31 15.47 -11.26 -15.96
CA LEU A 31 14.81 -12.25 -16.79
C LEU A 31 13.43 -12.57 -16.21
N PRO A 32 12.33 -12.38 -16.96
CA PRO A 32 11.01 -12.72 -16.46
C PRO A 32 10.89 -14.19 -16.04
N HIS A 33 10.22 -14.44 -14.92
CA HIS A 33 10.00 -15.79 -14.41
C HIS A 33 9.39 -16.72 -15.48
N GLY A 34 9.91 -17.95 -15.58
CA GLY A 34 9.54 -18.95 -16.59
C GLY A 34 10.17 -18.76 -17.98
N LYS A 35 10.84 -17.64 -18.26
CA LYS A 35 11.54 -17.46 -19.56
C LYS A 35 12.78 -18.30 -19.69
N LEU A 36 13.47 -18.57 -18.59
CA LEU A 36 14.69 -19.38 -18.60
C LEU A 36 14.42 -20.78 -19.17
N ASP A 37 13.34 -21.42 -18.74
CA ASP A 37 12.95 -22.76 -19.20
C ASP A 37 12.61 -22.82 -20.69
N GLN A 38 12.17 -21.70 -21.27
CA GLN A 38 11.84 -21.60 -22.70
C GLN A 38 13.11 -21.44 -23.56
N ILE A 39 14.17 -20.86 -22.98
CA ILE A 39 15.38 -20.46 -23.71
C ILE A 39 16.49 -21.51 -23.52
N VAL A 40 16.71 -21.96 -22.28
CA VAL A 40 17.71 -22.97 -21.92
C VAL A 40 17.12 -24.36 -22.13
N THR A 41 17.28 -24.83 -23.36
CA THR A 41 16.90 -26.15 -23.87
C THR A 41 18.12 -27.05 -24.01
N ARG A 42 17.92 -28.37 -24.13
CA ARG A 42 19.00 -29.34 -24.37
C ARG A 42 19.88 -28.95 -25.55
N GLU A 43 19.25 -28.57 -26.66
CA GLU A 43 19.92 -28.18 -27.90
C GLU A 43 20.70 -26.87 -27.74
N SER A 44 20.22 -25.96 -26.89
CA SER A 44 20.95 -24.72 -26.60
C SER A 44 22.19 -24.97 -25.74
N VAL A 45 22.09 -25.87 -24.75
CA VAL A 45 23.21 -26.25 -23.88
C VAL A 45 24.29 -26.97 -24.67
N ILE A 46 23.93 -27.99 -25.45
CA ILE A 46 24.87 -28.75 -26.30
C ILE A 46 25.67 -27.80 -27.21
N ARG A 47 24.98 -26.83 -27.82
CA ARG A 47 25.57 -25.88 -28.76
C ARG A 47 26.55 -24.92 -28.09
N GLU A 48 26.22 -24.40 -26.91
CA GLU A 48 27.08 -23.43 -26.21
C GLU A 48 28.26 -24.10 -25.50
N LEU A 49 28.13 -25.38 -25.12
CA LEU A 49 29.22 -26.16 -24.54
C LEU A 49 30.14 -26.82 -25.59
N ASP A 50 29.83 -26.67 -26.88
CA ASP A 50 30.48 -27.36 -28.01
C ASP A 50 30.60 -28.88 -27.73
N TRP A 51 29.49 -29.47 -27.27
CA TRP A 51 29.46 -30.83 -26.74
C TRP A 51 29.18 -31.86 -27.85
N ASP A 52 30.10 -32.82 -28.03
CA ASP A 52 30.07 -33.84 -29.08
C ASP A 52 30.00 -35.29 -28.57
N GLN A 53 29.86 -35.51 -27.25
CA GLN A 53 29.91 -36.84 -26.62
C GLN A 53 28.54 -37.34 -26.11
N ASP A 54 28.45 -38.64 -25.83
CA ASP A 54 27.22 -39.32 -25.37
C ASP A 54 27.00 -39.28 -23.84
N ASP A 55 27.84 -38.59 -23.05
CA ASP A 55 27.65 -38.49 -21.59
C ASP A 55 26.66 -37.36 -21.24
N ASP A 56 25.40 -37.76 -21.13
CA ASP A 56 24.27 -36.88 -20.86
C ASP A 56 24.24 -36.34 -19.41
N ALA A 57 25.10 -36.82 -18.50
CA ALA A 57 25.03 -36.48 -17.07
C ALA A 57 25.18 -34.98 -16.80
N LEU A 58 26.11 -34.30 -17.49
CA LEU A 58 26.32 -32.86 -17.33
C LEU A 58 25.14 -32.05 -17.88
N ILE A 59 24.61 -32.44 -19.03
CA ILE A 59 23.47 -31.76 -19.65
C ILE A 59 22.22 -31.93 -18.78
N ASP A 60 22.00 -33.13 -18.26
CA ASP A 60 20.86 -33.41 -17.37
C ASP A 60 20.98 -32.64 -16.05
N PHE A 61 22.18 -32.56 -15.47
CA PHE A 61 22.46 -31.71 -14.32
C PHE A 61 22.13 -30.23 -14.62
N ILE A 62 22.61 -29.69 -15.75
CA ILE A 62 22.33 -28.30 -16.14
C ILE A 62 20.82 -28.07 -16.28
N LEU A 63 20.12 -28.94 -17.01
CA LEU A 63 18.70 -28.75 -17.29
C LEU A 63 17.80 -28.97 -16.06
N LYS A 64 18.23 -29.80 -15.11
CA LYS A 64 17.41 -30.15 -13.95
C LYS A 64 17.69 -29.29 -12.73
N ASP A 65 18.97 -29.04 -12.46
CA ASP A 65 19.42 -28.50 -11.18
C ASP A 65 20.19 -27.17 -11.32
N ALA A 66 20.77 -26.85 -12.48
CA ALA A 66 21.72 -25.74 -12.63
C ALA A 66 21.45 -24.80 -13.83
N LYS A 67 20.20 -24.64 -14.27
CA LYS A 67 19.84 -23.80 -15.43
C LYS A 67 20.20 -22.34 -15.19
N THR A 68 19.89 -21.85 -14.00
CA THR A 68 20.14 -20.46 -13.60
C THR A 68 21.63 -20.22 -13.49
N LEU A 69 22.35 -21.14 -12.86
CA LEU A 69 23.80 -21.10 -12.71
C LEU A 69 24.50 -21.09 -14.08
N PHE A 70 24.09 -21.99 -14.99
CA PHE A 70 24.59 -22.02 -16.37
C PHE A 70 24.39 -20.69 -17.10
N ALA A 71 23.17 -20.11 -17.02
CA ALA A 71 22.86 -18.86 -17.69
C ALA A 71 23.64 -17.67 -17.10
N ILE A 72 23.85 -17.63 -15.77
CA ILE A 72 24.69 -16.62 -15.12
C ILE A 72 26.13 -16.77 -15.58
N SER A 73 26.69 -17.98 -15.59
CA SER A 73 28.06 -18.25 -16.05
C SER A 73 28.28 -17.82 -17.49
N LEU A 74 27.36 -18.17 -18.38
CA LEU A 74 27.36 -17.76 -19.78
C LEU A 74 27.29 -16.24 -19.94
N MET A 75 26.38 -15.58 -19.23
CA MET A 75 26.20 -14.12 -19.30
C MET A 75 27.36 -13.35 -18.67
N SER A 76 28.08 -13.97 -17.74
CA SER A 76 29.28 -13.43 -17.08
C SER A 76 30.54 -13.64 -17.90
N ARG A 77 30.45 -14.29 -19.07
CA ARG A 77 31.59 -14.55 -19.96
C ARG A 77 32.69 -15.37 -19.30
N ILE A 78 32.31 -16.30 -18.42
CA ILE A 78 33.28 -17.20 -17.80
C ILE A 78 34.03 -17.97 -18.89
N PRO A 79 35.39 -17.93 -18.90
CA PRO A 79 36.18 -18.73 -19.83
C PRO A 79 35.96 -20.20 -19.54
N ASP A 80 36.00 -21.04 -20.59
CA ASP A 80 35.85 -22.49 -20.46
C ASP A 80 34.61 -22.91 -19.64
N LEU A 81 33.44 -22.51 -20.14
CA LEU A 81 32.13 -22.73 -19.50
C LEU A 81 31.88 -24.21 -19.14
N ARG A 82 32.32 -25.15 -19.98
CA ARG A 82 32.14 -26.60 -19.75
C ARG A 82 32.90 -27.07 -18.49
N PRO A 83 34.23 -26.92 -18.37
CA PRO A 83 34.95 -27.24 -17.14
C PRO A 83 34.35 -26.60 -15.89
N THR A 84 33.90 -25.35 -15.98
CA THR A 84 33.24 -24.67 -14.86
C THR A 84 31.96 -25.39 -14.45
N MET A 85 31.10 -25.77 -15.40
CA MET A 85 29.87 -26.52 -15.11
C MET A 85 30.15 -27.94 -14.58
N GLU A 86 31.21 -28.60 -15.07
CA GLU A 86 31.67 -29.90 -14.55
C GLU A 86 32.13 -29.78 -13.09
N LEU A 87 32.81 -28.70 -12.72
CA LEU A 87 33.20 -28.42 -11.33
C LEU A 87 31.99 -28.14 -10.43
N PHE A 88 31.01 -27.36 -10.90
CA PHE A 88 29.76 -27.17 -10.16
C PHE A 88 29.03 -28.50 -9.93
N MET A 89 28.96 -29.36 -10.95
CA MET A 89 28.38 -30.70 -10.82
C MET A 89 29.14 -31.57 -9.82
N LYS A 90 30.48 -31.61 -9.92
CA LYS A 90 31.37 -32.36 -9.02
C LYS A 90 31.18 -31.94 -7.56
N HIS A 91 31.01 -30.65 -7.32
CA HIS A 91 30.85 -30.06 -5.99
C HIS A 91 29.38 -29.92 -5.55
N ASN A 92 28.43 -30.39 -6.36
CA ASN A 92 26.98 -30.33 -6.09
C ASN A 92 26.45 -28.91 -5.81
N ILE A 93 27.05 -27.91 -6.47
CA ILE A 93 26.64 -26.51 -6.46
C ILE A 93 25.60 -26.31 -7.57
N CYS A 94 24.38 -25.92 -7.22
CA CYS A 94 23.29 -25.79 -8.17
C CYS A 94 22.42 -24.55 -7.91
N ASP A 95 21.29 -24.42 -8.60
CA ASP A 95 20.45 -23.21 -8.54
C ASP A 95 19.94 -22.88 -7.13
N ARG A 96 19.83 -23.88 -6.24
CA ARG A 96 19.43 -23.69 -4.83
C ARG A 96 20.48 -22.97 -3.98
N ASP A 97 21.74 -22.99 -4.42
CA ASP A 97 22.86 -22.38 -3.72
C ASP A 97 23.04 -20.90 -4.09
N LEU A 98 22.23 -20.39 -5.03
CA LEU A 98 22.17 -18.97 -5.38
C LEU A 98 21.39 -18.15 -4.33
N PRO A 99 21.77 -16.88 -4.08
CA PRO A 99 22.93 -16.19 -4.65
C PRO A 99 24.24 -16.68 -4.04
N LEU A 100 25.28 -16.84 -4.87
CA LEU A 100 26.58 -17.30 -4.39
C LEU A 100 27.31 -16.14 -3.68
N PRO A 101 27.66 -16.29 -2.38
CA PRO A 101 28.35 -15.26 -1.60
C PRO A 101 29.85 -15.35 -1.86
N ILE A 102 30.45 -14.29 -2.40
CA ILE A 102 31.90 -14.26 -2.62
C ILE A 102 32.44 -12.91 -2.18
N SER A 103 32.93 -12.86 -0.93
CA SER A 103 34.15 -12.10 -0.63
C SER A 103 35.30 -13.06 -0.89
N ARG A 104 36.39 -12.61 -1.56
CA ARG A 104 37.57 -13.46 -1.82
C ARG A 104 38.12 -14.13 -0.55
N ASP A 105 37.84 -13.56 0.61
CA ASP A 105 38.31 -14.04 1.91
C ASP A 105 37.44 -15.14 2.54
N GLN A 106 36.30 -15.52 1.94
CA GLN A 106 35.29 -16.41 2.55
C GLN A 106 34.73 -17.52 1.64
N VAL A 107 35.30 -17.71 0.46
CA VAL A 107 34.84 -18.75 -0.47
C VAL A 107 35.16 -20.14 0.10
N SER A 108 34.20 -21.08 0.08
CA SER A 108 34.52 -22.48 0.39
C SER A 108 35.60 -22.97 -0.59
N LYS A 109 36.45 -23.90 -0.16
CA LYS A 109 37.50 -24.46 -1.02
C LYS A 109 36.92 -24.95 -2.37
N ASP A 110 35.74 -25.53 -2.32
CA ASP A 110 35.02 -26.10 -3.47
C ASP A 110 34.53 -25.01 -4.45
N LEU A 111 33.97 -23.90 -3.94
CA LEU A 111 33.55 -22.77 -4.77
C LEU A 111 34.77 -22.00 -5.32
N GLY A 112 35.88 -21.99 -4.58
CA GLY A 112 37.16 -21.43 -5.05
C GLY A 112 37.72 -22.21 -6.24
N GLU A 113 37.65 -23.54 -6.21
CA GLU A 113 38.06 -24.39 -7.36
C GLU A 113 37.24 -24.08 -8.61
N CYS A 114 35.93 -23.82 -8.46
CA CYS A 114 35.05 -23.48 -9.60
C CYS A 114 35.44 -22.17 -10.32
N PHE A 115 36.12 -21.25 -9.64
CA PHE A 115 36.50 -19.94 -10.17
C PHE A 115 38.01 -19.72 -10.24
N GLU A 116 38.83 -20.76 -10.03
CA GLU A 116 40.29 -20.65 -9.93
C GLU A 116 40.93 -19.99 -11.17
N PHE A 117 40.35 -20.23 -12.35
CA PHE A 117 40.83 -19.71 -13.63
C PHE A 117 40.00 -18.54 -14.17
N VAL A 118 39.03 -18.05 -13.39
CA VAL A 118 38.17 -16.94 -13.80
C VAL A 118 38.82 -15.63 -13.41
N GLU A 119 38.97 -14.72 -14.38
CA GLU A 119 39.52 -13.40 -14.11
C GLU A 119 38.65 -12.62 -13.13
N ASP A 120 39.31 -11.80 -12.31
CA ASP A 120 38.68 -10.95 -11.30
C ASP A 120 37.51 -10.10 -11.84
N MET A 121 37.62 -9.64 -13.09
CA MET A 121 36.60 -8.83 -13.75
C MET A 121 35.35 -9.65 -14.10
N ASP A 122 35.52 -10.87 -14.63
CA ASP A 122 34.40 -11.75 -14.99
C ASP A 122 33.73 -12.33 -13.74
N LEU A 123 34.52 -12.58 -12.70
CA LEU A 123 34.01 -12.96 -11.39
C LEU A 123 33.20 -11.83 -10.74
N ASP A 124 33.66 -10.57 -10.82
CA ASP A 124 32.87 -9.41 -10.38
C ASP A 124 31.58 -9.26 -11.20
N LEU A 125 31.64 -9.50 -12.52
CA LEU A 125 30.47 -9.49 -13.39
C LEU A 125 29.45 -10.55 -12.97
N PHE A 126 29.90 -11.76 -12.63
CA PHE A 126 29.06 -12.84 -12.11
C PHE A 126 28.39 -12.45 -10.80
N ILE A 127 29.18 -12.04 -9.80
CA ILE A 127 28.71 -11.83 -8.42
C ILE A 127 27.88 -10.55 -8.31
N ASN A 128 28.37 -9.44 -8.87
CA ASN A 128 27.81 -8.14 -8.59
C ASN A 128 26.82 -7.66 -9.66
N LYS A 129 26.70 -8.37 -10.80
CA LYS A 129 25.77 -7.99 -11.87
C LYS A 129 24.88 -9.14 -12.35
N GLN A 130 25.44 -10.21 -12.89
CA GLN A 130 24.66 -11.17 -13.67
C GLN A 130 23.79 -12.05 -12.81
N GLN A 131 24.22 -12.50 -11.63
CA GLN A 131 23.35 -13.33 -10.79
C GLN A 131 22.01 -12.63 -10.47
N TRP A 132 22.04 -11.34 -10.20
CA TRP A 132 20.86 -10.57 -9.83
C TRP A 132 19.84 -10.42 -10.97
N MET A 133 20.29 -10.54 -12.23
CA MET A 133 19.40 -10.55 -13.41
C MET A 133 18.46 -11.76 -13.41
N PHE A 134 18.89 -12.89 -12.86
CA PHE A 134 18.13 -14.14 -12.88
C PHE A 134 17.41 -14.42 -11.55
N LEU A 135 17.70 -13.65 -10.50
CA LEU A 135 17.19 -13.85 -9.15
C LEU A 135 16.09 -12.84 -8.75
N ALA A 136 15.38 -12.27 -9.73
CA ALA A 136 14.25 -11.39 -9.45
C ALA A 136 13.12 -12.16 -8.75
N PRO A 137 12.60 -11.67 -7.60
CA PRO A 137 11.67 -12.42 -6.78
C PRO A 137 10.30 -12.57 -7.45
N VAL A 138 9.57 -13.61 -7.07
CA VAL A 138 8.15 -13.81 -7.39
C VAL A 138 7.34 -13.55 -6.12
N PHE A 139 6.30 -12.73 -6.24
CA PHE A 139 5.42 -12.37 -5.13
C PHE A 139 4.13 -13.19 -5.18
N GLY A 140 3.80 -13.79 -4.04
CA GLY A 140 2.47 -14.35 -3.83
C GLY A 140 1.49 -13.25 -3.49
N VAL A 141 0.33 -13.24 -4.12
CA VAL A 141 -0.78 -12.34 -3.82
C VAL A 141 -2.03 -13.14 -3.47
N GLY A 142 -2.87 -12.59 -2.60
CA GLY A 142 -4.13 -13.19 -2.18
C GLY A 142 -4.13 -13.77 -0.75
N PRO A 143 -5.26 -14.36 -0.33
CA PRO A 143 -5.54 -14.62 1.09
C PRO A 143 -4.60 -15.63 1.77
N ALA A 144 -4.00 -16.54 1.01
CA ALA A 144 -2.99 -17.49 1.50
C ALA A 144 -1.61 -16.81 1.67
N SER A 145 -1.25 -15.91 0.76
CA SER A 145 -0.04 -15.10 0.80
C SER A 145 -0.07 -14.08 1.95
N ALA A 146 -1.26 -13.59 2.31
CA ALA A 146 -1.49 -12.71 3.47
C ALA A 146 -1.26 -13.40 4.84
N ILE A 147 -1.17 -14.74 4.86
CA ILE A 147 -0.82 -15.52 6.07
C ILE A 147 0.71 -15.76 6.12
N GLU A 148 1.37 -15.80 4.97
CA GLU A 148 2.84 -15.83 4.83
C GLU A 148 3.42 -14.42 4.71
N ILE A 149 2.99 -13.49 5.57
CA ILE A 149 3.70 -12.22 5.78
C ILE A 149 4.98 -12.52 6.59
N GLY A 150 5.83 -13.38 6.05
CA GLY A 150 7.20 -13.53 6.51
C GLY A 150 7.99 -12.35 5.99
N GLN A 151 8.69 -11.62 6.87
CA GLN A 151 9.59 -10.54 6.48
C GLN A 151 10.65 -11.09 5.49
N ARG A 152 10.50 -10.78 4.20
CA ARG A 152 11.44 -11.24 3.17
C ARG A 152 12.63 -10.29 3.13
N SER A 153 13.78 -10.75 3.61
CA SER A 153 15.02 -10.00 3.50
C SER A 153 15.78 -10.36 2.23
N PHE A 154 15.93 -9.37 1.35
CA PHE A 154 16.64 -9.50 0.09
C PHE A 154 18.03 -8.85 0.18
N PRO A 155 19.06 -9.50 -0.41
CA PRO A 155 20.36 -8.86 -0.63
C PRO A 155 20.25 -7.57 -1.47
N GLN A 156 21.20 -6.65 -1.28
CA GLN A 156 21.20 -5.35 -1.96
C GLN A 156 21.16 -5.46 -3.50
N GLY A 157 21.75 -6.51 -4.07
CA GLY A 157 21.78 -6.71 -5.52
C GLY A 157 20.43 -7.09 -6.14
N VAL A 158 19.46 -7.57 -5.34
CA VAL A 158 18.18 -8.07 -5.85
C VAL A 158 17.42 -7.01 -6.65
N ILE A 159 16.96 -7.41 -7.83
CA ILE A 159 16.18 -6.57 -8.74
C ILE A 159 14.70 -6.87 -8.52
N PHE A 160 13.95 -5.93 -7.97
CA PHE A 160 12.50 -6.06 -7.91
C PHE A 160 11.91 -5.91 -9.32
N PRO A 161 11.01 -6.81 -9.76
CA PRO A 161 10.47 -6.86 -11.13
C PRO A 161 9.40 -5.78 -11.39
N PHE A 162 9.68 -4.53 -11.01
CA PHE A 162 8.79 -3.37 -11.14
C PHE A 162 9.10 -2.64 -12.44
N VAL A 163 8.29 -2.88 -13.47
CA VAL A 163 8.54 -2.40 -14.85
C VAL A 163 8.18 -0.93 -15.05
N LYS A 164 7.33 -0.37 -14.18
CA LYS A 164 7.05 1.06 -14.07
C LYS A 164 7.03 1.46 -12.61
N THR A 165 7.46 2.69 -12.33
CA THR A 165 7.47 3.28 -10.99
C THR A 165 7.14 4.76 -11.09
N GLU A 166 6.18 5.21 -10.30
CA GLU A 166 5.86 6.61 -10.09
C GLU A 166 6.08 6.92 -8.60
N GLU A 167 6.91 7.91 -8.28
CA GLU A 167 7.11 8.35 -6.90
C GLU A 167 5.95 9.24 -6.46
N ILE A 168 5.29 8.84 -5.38
CA ILE A 168 4.21 9.57 -4.73
C ILE A 168 4.72 10.00 -3.36
N ILE A 169 5.00 11.30 -3.25
CA ILE A 169 5.45 11.89 -1.99
C ILE A 169 4.22 12.07 -1.11
N ASP A 170 3.93 11.07 -0.30
CA ASP A 170 3.00 11.20 0.82
C ASP A 170 3.76 11.57 2.10
N GLY A 171 3.18 12.46 2.91
CA GLY A 171 3.85 13.12 4.02
C GLY A 171 4.34 12.17 5.13
N GLY A 172 5.22 12.69 6.01
CA GLY A 172 5.54 12.21 7.35
C GLY A 172 6.17 10.82 7.57
N PHE A 173 5.71 9.75 6.91
CA PHE A 173 6.02 8.37 7.31
C PHE A 173 6.89 7.59 6.31
N GLY A 174 7.09 8.09 5.08
CA GLY A 174 7.81 7.34 4.06
C GLY A 174 7.86 8.01 2.69
N ILE A 175 8.18 7.22 1.68
CA ILE A 175 7.87 7.51 0.27
C ILE A 175 6.95 6.39 -0.19
N VAL A 176 5.88 6.72 -0.90
CA VAL A 176 5.01 5.70 -1.50
C VAL A 176 5.32 5.67 -3.00
N TYR A 177 5.57 4.50 -3.55
CA TYR A 177 5.73 4.32 -4.99
C TYR A 177 4.52 3.59 -5.52
N LYS A 178 3.94 4.10 -6.60
CA LYS A 178 3.04 3.31 -7.43
C LYS A 178 3.89 2.53 -8.41
N VAL A 179 3.78 1.21 -8.39
CA VAL A 179 4.56 0.31 -9.25
C VAL A 179 3.65 -0.53 -10.13
N GLU A 180 4.12 -0.89 -11.32
CA GLU A 180 3.56 -1.98 -12.14
C GLU A 180 4.52 -3.16 -12.05
N ILE A 181 4.04 -4.29 -11.53
CA ILE A 181 4.84 -5.50 -11.34
C ILE A 181 4.73 -6.36 -12.60
N HIS A 182 5.84 -6.94 -13.06
CA HIS A 182 5.81 -7.85 -14.20
C HIS A 182 4.91 -9.06 -13.90
N LYS A 183 3.91 -9.32 -14.75
CA LYS A 183 2.87 -10.33 -14.50
C LYS A 183 3.39 -11.73 -14.16
N SER A 184 4.48 -12.19 -14.80
CA SER A 184 5.07 -13.50 -14.49
C SER A 184 5.70 -13.59 -13.09
N HIS A 185 5.93 -12.46 -12.43
CA HIS A 185 6.45 -12.37 -11.06
C HIS A 185 5.34 -12.21 -10.02
N LEU A 186 4.08 -12.43 -10.40
CA LEU A 186 2.94 -12.51 -9.49
C LEU A 186 2.29 -13.88 -9.60
N HIS A 187 2.04 -14.53 -8.47
CA HIS A 187 1.22 -15.74 -8.40
C HIS A 187 0.10 -15.55 -7.38
N GLY A 188 -1.11 -15.98 -7.68
CA GLY A 188 -2.25 -15.79 -6.78
C GLY A 188 -3.58 -16.08 -7.47
N SER A 189 -4.67 -15.84 -6.75
CA SER A 189 -6.01 -15.93 -7.34
C SER A 189 -6.18 -14.86 -8.42
N PRO A 190 -6.77 -15.16 -9.59
CA PRO A 190 -7.11 -14.14 -10.59
C PRO A 190 -8.01 -13.01 -10.04
N ASP A 191 -8.72 -13.28 -8.94
CA ASP A 191 -9.56 -12.29 -8.27
C ASP A 191 -8.82 -11.32 -7.34
N ASP A 192 -7.51 -11.50 -7.16
CA ASP A 192 -6.69 -10.65 -6.30
C ASP A 192 -6.67 -9.19 -6.79
N PRO A 193 -6.76 -8.19 -5.89
CA PRO A 193 -6.78 -6.78 -6.27
C PRO A 193 -5.59 -6.34 -7.13
N ILE A 194 -4.37 -6.83 -6.86
CA ILE A 194 -3.20 -6.47 -7.66
C ILE A 194 -3.30 -7.08 -9.06
N LEU A 195 -3.72 -8.34 -9.16
CA LEU A 195 -3.87 -9.02 -10.45
C LEU A 195 -4.99 -8.41 -11.30
N LYS A 196 -6.09 -7.98 -10.67
CA LYS A 196 -7.19 -7.27 -11.33
C LYS A 196 -6.80 -5.87 -11.81
N ASP A 197 -6.08 -5.09 -11.00
CA ASP A 197 -5.65 -3.74 -11.40
C ASP A 197 -4.34 -3.77 -12.21
N ASN A 198 -4.28 -4.60 -13.25
CA ASN A 198 -3.15 -4.64 -14.19
C ASN A 198 -1.78 -4.76 -13.50
N CYS A 199 -1.69 -5.54 -12.42
CA CYS A 199 -0.46 -5.76 -11.65
C CYS A 199 0.09 -4.49 -10.97
N LYS A 200 -0.78 -3.51 -10.67
CA LYS A 200 -0.39 -2.30 -9.93
C LYS A 200 -0.38 -2.53 -8.42
N ALA A 201 0.62 -1.97 -7.76
CA ALA A 201 0.76 -2.00 -6.31
C ALA A 201 1.29 -0.67 -5.76
N ALA A 202 1.07 -0.43 -4.48
CA ALA A 202 1.73 0.63 -3.71
C ALA A 202 2.89 0.04 -2.91
N ILE A 203 4.09 0.61 -3.04
CA ILE A 203 5.28 0.26 -2.25
C ILE A 203 5.58 1.41 -1.29
N LYS A 204 5.30 1.22 0.00
CA LYS A 204 5.67 2.17 1.06
C LYS A 204 7.12 1.89 1.49
N GLU A 205 8.05 2.77 1.14
CA GLU A 205 9.42 2.78 1.66
C GLU A 205 9.47 3.59 2.96
N LEU A 206 9.97 2.98 4.04
CA LEU A 206 10.25 3.73 5.26
C LEU A 206 11.56 4.51 5.12
N ARG A 207 11.50 5.83 5.37
CA ARG A 207 12.65 6.75 5.23
C ARG A 207 13.77 6.54 6.25
N LEU A 208 13.51 5.80 7.32
CA LEU A 208 14.52 5.53 8.34
C LEU A 208 15.26 4.25 7.97
N GLN A 209 16.54 4.38 7.61
CA GLN A 209 17.41 3.21 7.50
C GLN A 209 17.45 2.49 8.84
N ILE A 210 17.17 1.20 8.82
CA ILE A 210 17.36 0.35 9.98
C ILE A 210 18.80 -0.15 9.91
N ASN A 211 19.64 0.33 10.83
CA ASN A 211 20.91 -0.34 11.06
C ASN A 211 20.63 -1.59 11.89
N MET A 212 20.91 -2.77 11.35
CA MET A 212 20.60 -4.07 11.97
C MET A 212 21.37 -4.30 13.27
N ASP A 213 22.50 -3.61 13.45
CA ASP A 213 23.30 -3.65 14.67
C ASP A 213 22.69 -2.85 15.83
N GLU A 214 21.71 -1.98 15.53
CA GLU A 214 20.97 -1.16 16.50
C GLU A 214 19.50 -1.58 16.57
N THR A 215 19.27 -2.82 17.02
CA THR A 215 17.92 -3.38 17.26
C THR A 215 17.09 -2.58 18.29
N ASP A 216 17.74 -1.70 19.06
CA ASP A 216 17.06 -0.80 20.00
C ASP A 216 16.75 0.60 19.40
N SER A 217 17.15 0.83 18.14
CA SER A 217 16.89 2.08 17.43
C SER A 217 15.38 2.35 17.34
N LYS A 218 15.04 3.64 17.38
CA LYS A 218 13.66 4.11 17.30
C LYS A 218 13.00 3.71 15.96
N ALA A 219 13.78 3.69 14.87
CA ALA A 219 13.35 3.24 13.55
C ALA A 219 12.94 1.77 13.54
N TYR A 220 13.79 0.89 14.09
CA TYR A 220 13.50 -0.53 14.22
C TYR A 220 12.22 -0.78 15.05
N LYS A 221 12.05 -0.05 16.15
CA LYS A 221 10.85 -0.14 17.00
C LYS A 221 9.56 0.29 16.28
N VAL A 222 9.62 1.29 15.39
CA VAL A 222 8.47 1.70 14.56
C VAL A 222 8.15 0.61 13.54
N TRP A 223 9.15 0.16 12.78
CA TRP A 223 9.00 -0.93 11.80
C TRP A 223 8.41 -2.19 12.42
N LYS A 224 8.99 -2.69 13.52
CA LYS A 224 8.53 -3.91 14.20
C LYS A 224 7.08 -3.80 14.69
N ARG A 225 6.63 -2.59 15.06
CA ARG A 225 5.24 -2.36 15.48
C ARG A 225 4.28 -2.33 14.30
N GLU A 226 4.61 -1.60 13.24
CA GLU A 226 3.78 -1.49 12.05
C GLU A 226 3.62 -2.86 11.38
N THR A 227 4.72 -3.59 11.21
CA THR A 227 4.71 -4.95 10.64
C THR A 227 3.92 -5.94 11.50
N ALA A 228 4.12 -5.95 12.82
CA ALA A 228 3.34 -6.82 13.71
C ALA A 228 1.83 -6.50 13.71
N ALA A 229 1.46 -5.22 13.60
CA ALA A 229 0.06 -4.82 13.48
C ALA A 229 -0.56 -5.29 12.15
N LEU A 230 0.17 -5.15 11.04
CA LEU A 230 -0.26 -5.60 9.71
C LEU A 230 -0.36 -7.13 9.62
N GLU A 231 0.62 -7.85 10.16
CA GLU A 231 0.61 -9.32 10.26
C GLU A 231 -0.61 -9.80 11.06
N MET A 232 -0.93 -9.16 12.18
CA MET A 232 -2.09 -9.55 12.97
C MET A 232 -3.41 -9.15 12.30
N ILE A 233 -3.49 -7.98 11.63
CA ILE A 233 -4.71 -7.55 10.91
C ILE A 233 -5.02 -8.43 9.72
N SER A 234 -4.02 -8.96 9.02
CA SER A 234 -4.24 -9.86 7.88
C SER A 234 -5.03 -11.12 8.26
N HIS A 235 -5.01 -11.51 9.54
CA HIS A 235 -5.81 -12.63 10.05
C HIS A 235 -7.31 -12.30 10.15
N PHE A 236 -7.69 -11.03 10.29
CA PHE A 236 -9.10 -10.66 10.46
C PHE A 236 -9.88 -10.55 9.14
N ARG A 237 -9.17 -10.38 8.01
CA ARG A 237 -9.75 -10.30 6.66
C ARG A 237 -10.96 -9.37 6.55
N ASN A 238 -10.82 -8.14 7.04
CA ASN A 238 -11.89 -7.15 6.98
C ASN A 238 -11.82 -6.34 5.68
N PRO A 239 -12.92 -6.25 4.89
CA PRO A 239 -12.89 -5.57 3.59
C PRO A 239 -12.60 -4.07 3.66
N HIS A 240 -12.80 -3.44 4.82
CA HIS A 240 -12.59 -2.01 5.07
C HIS A 240 -11.30 -1.70 5.86
N ILE A 241 -10.37 -2.65 5.94
CA ILE A 241 -9.00 -2.45 6.43
C ILE A 241 -8.02 -2.80 5.29
N ILE A 242 -6.99 -1.99 5.07
CA ILE A 242 -5.96 -2.30 4.09
C ILE A 242 -5.12 -3.49 4.55
N GLU A 243 -4.84 -4.42 3.62
CA GLU A 243 -4.01 -5.59 3.87
C GLU A 243 -2.69 -5.49 3.13
N ALA A 244 -1.58 -5.70 3.85
CA ALA A 244 -0.26 -5.81 3.23
C ALA A 244 -0.16 -7.13 2.46
N GLN A 245 0.36 -7.05 1.24
CA GLN A 245 0.60 -8.20 0.35
C GLN A 245 2.02 -8.75 0.52
N ALA A 246 2.98 -7.89 0.88
CA ALA A 246 4.32 -8.31 1.25
C ALA A 246 4.99 -7.30 2.18
N ILE A 247 5.84 -7.80 3.08
CA ILE A 247 6.73 -7.02 3.92
C ILE A 247 8.16 -7.44 3.57
N MET A 248 8.98 -6.49 3.13
CA MET A 248 10.27 -6.77 2.50
C MET A 248 11.36 -5.83 3.02
N SER A 249 12.60 -6.30 3.01
CA SER A 249 13.78 -5.47 3.21
C SER A 249 14.79 -5.66 2.09
N ARG A 250 15.48 -4.59 1.67
CA ARG A 250 16.59 -4.66 0.71
C ARG A 250 17.65 -3.60 1.04
N GLY A 251 18.88 -4.03 1.33
CA GLY A 251 19.99 -3.14 1.67
C GLY A 251 19.71 -2.15 2.79
N GLY A 252 19.14 -2.63 3.90
CA GLY A 252 18.82 -1.80 5.06
C GLY A 252 17.58 -0.90 4.91
N LYS A 253 16.97 -0.87 3.72
CA LYS A 253 15.67 -0.22 3.48
C LYS A 253 14.53 -1.19 3.69
N GLN A 254 13.41 -0.67 4.17
CA GLN A 254 12.21 -1.43 4.49
C GLN A 254 11.05 -1.01 3.58
N TYR A 255 10.31 -2.00 3.10
CA TYR A 255 9.26 -1.86 2.12
C TYR A 255 8.02 -2.62 2.55
N ILE A 256 6.86 -2.00 2.37
CA ILE A 256 5.56 -2.68 2.51
C ILE A 256 4.81 -2.55 1.19
N MET A 257 4.36 -3.68 0.66
CA MET A 257 3.56 -3.73 -0.56
C MET A 257 2.08 -3.82 -0.22
N PHE A 258 1.28 -2.94 -0.79
CA PHE A 258 -0.17 -2.90 -0.65
C PHE A 258 -0.83 -2.94 -2.05
N PRO A 259 -2.11 -3.33 -2.14
CA PRO A 259 -2.91 -3.05 -3.33
C PRO A 259 -2.91 -1.55 -3.65
N TRP A 260 -2.86 -1.20 -4.93
CA TRP A 260 -2.97 0.19 -5.36
C TRP A 260 -4.40 0.69 -5.20
N ALA A 261 -4.59 1.83 -4.51
CA ALA A 261 -5.87 2.51 -4.40
C ALA A 261 -6.08 3.40 -5.63
N ASP A 262 -6.71 2.86 -6.67
CA ASP A 262 -7.02 3.55 -7.92
C ASP A 262 -7.93 4.76 -7.73
N GLY A 263 -8.77 4.74 -6.70
CA GLY A 263 -9.56 5.86 -6.23
C GLY A 263 -8.83 6.82 -5.29
N GLY A 264 -7.51 6.75 -5.12
CA GLY A 264 -6.77 7.64 -4.20
C GLY A 264 -7.26 7.55 -2.75
N ASN A 265 -7.07 8.61 -1.98
CA ASN A 265 -7.67 8.74 -0.65
C ASN A 265 -9.05 9.41 -0.68
N LEU A 266 -9.75 9.47 0.46
CA LEU A 266 -11.11 10.00 0.53
C LEU A 266 -11.16 11.50 0.18
N TRP A 267 -10.10 12.26 0.45
CA TRP A 267 -9.99 13.65 0.02
C TRP A 267 -9.84 13.77 -1.50
N ASP A 268 -9.04 12.90 -2.13
CA ASP A 268 -8.92 12.83 -3.60
C ASP A 268 -10.26 12.45 -4.25
N PHE A 269 -11.04 11.61 -3.57
CA PHE A 269 -12.40 11.24 -3.98
C PHE A 269 -13.37 12.42 -3.95
N TRP A 270 -13.36 13.23 -2.90
CA TRP A 270 -14.13 14.48 -2.85
C TRP A 270 -13.63 15.49 -3.88
N SER A 271 -12.33 15.56 -4.10
CA SER A 271 -11.69 16.50 -5.04
C SER A 271 -12.04 16.22 -6.50
N ARG A 272 -12.18 14.95 -6.88
CA ARG A 272 -12.65 14.56 -8.23
C ARG A 272 -14.15 14.79 -8.45
N ASN A 273 -14.92 14.89 -7.36
CA ASN A 273 -16.36 15.10 -7.39
C ASN A 273 -16.72 16.30 -6.49
N PRO A 274 -16.26 17.52 -6.82
CA PRO A 274 -16.32 18.67 -5.91
C PRO A 274 -17.75 19.12 -5.57
N SER A 275 -18.74 18.71 -6.36
CA SER A 275 -20.17 18.96 -6.10
C SER A 275 -20.96 17.73 -6.54
N PRO A 276 -21.13 16.72 -5.66
CA PRO A 276 -21.71 15.46 -6.05
C PRO A 276 -23.22 15.59 -6.29
N ILE A 277 -23.73 14.87 -7.29
CA ILE A 277 -25.18 14.76 -7.52
C ILE A 277 -25.74 13.74 -6.54
N LEU A 278 -26.69 14.16 -5.71
CA LEU A 278 -27.33 13.29 -4.74
C LEU A 278 -28.37 12.41 -5.42
N THR A 279 -28.13 11.10 -5.39
CA THR A 279 -29.11 10.08 -5.76
C THR A 279 -29.34 9.15 -4.57
N VAL A 280 -30.46 8.41 -4.58
CA VAL A 280 -30.73 7.40 -3.55
C VAL A 280 -29.63 6.36 -3.48
N ASP A 281 -29.19 5.86 -4.64
CA ASP A 281 -28.12 4.86 -4.72
C ASP A 281 -26.81 5.44 -4.17
N PHE A 282 -26.49 6.69 -4.52
CA PHE A 282 -25.28 7.33 -4.02
C PHE A 282 -25.26 7.48 -2.50
N ILE A 283 -26.35 7.97 -1.90
CA ILE A 283 -26.45 8.14 -0.43
C ILE A 283 -26.40 6.76 0.27
N ARG A 284 -27.11 5.76 -0.28
CA ARG A 284 -27.07 4.39 0.25
C ARG A 284 -25.63 3.85 0.22
N ASP A 285 -24.95 3.95 -0.91
CA ASP A 285 -23.59 3.45 -1.09
C ASP A 285 -22.62 4.14 -0.11
N ILE A 286 -22.74 5.46 0.09
CA ILE A 286 -21.94 6.20 1.09
C ILE A 286 -22.20 5.68 2.52
N VAL A 287 -23.45 5.45 2.90
CA VAL A 287 -23.81 4.92 4.23
C VAL A 287 -23.30 3.49 4.39
N GLU A 288 -23.31 2.68 3.34
CA GLU A 288 -22.69 1.35 3.32
C GLU A 288 -21.19 1.41 3.57
N GLN A 289 -20.46 2.32 2.93
CA GLN A 289 -19.03 2.49 3.18
C GLN A 289 -18.74 2.95 4.62
N LEU A 290 -19.53 3.89 5.15
CA LEU A 290 -19.41 4.32 6.55
C LEU A 290 -19.69 3.17 7.53
N ALA A 291 -20.70 2.34 7.25
CA ALA A 291 -21.02 1.18 8.09
C ALA A 291 -19.86 0.18 8.08
N GLY A 292 -19.28 -0.06 6.91
CA GLY A 292 -18.09 -0.89 6.76
C GLY A 292 -16.86 -0.39 7.53
N LEU A 293 -16.57 0.92 7.44
CA LEU A 293 -15.50 1.54 8.24
C LEU A 293 -15.79 1.45 9.75
N ALA A 294 -17.04 1.61 10.16
CA ALA A 294 -17.42 1.49 11.57
C ALA A 294 -17.29 0.05 12.10
N ASP A 295 -17.61 -0.94 11.28
CA ASP A 295 -17.41 -2.36 11.62
C ASP A 295 -15.91 -2.71 11.74
N ALA A 296 -15.11 -2.24 10.79
CA ALA A 296 -13.66 -2.37 10.85
C ALA A 296 -13.05 -1.68 12.08
N LEU A 297 -13.56 -0.49 12.44
CA LEU A 297 -13.09 0.21 13.64
C LEU A 297 -13.49 -0.51 14.92
N LYS A 298 -14.72 -1.07 14.95
CA LYS A 298 -15.20 -1.93 16.04
C LYS A 298 -14.29 -3.15 16.22
N LEU A 299 -13.95 -3.83 15.13
CA LEU A 299 -13.01 -4.95 15.15
C LEU A 299 -11.68 -4.56 15.81
N LEU A 300 -11.05 -3.45 15.37
CA LEU A 300 -9.81 -2.97 16.00
C LEU A 300 -10.01 -2.72 17.51
N HIS A 301 -11.12 -2.08 17.88
CA HIS A 301 -11.41 -1.72 19.27
C HIS A 301 -11.65 -2.94 20.17
N ASP A 302 -12.27 -3.99 19.63
CA ASP A 302 -12.51 -5.28 20.30
C ASP A 302 -11.19 -6.00 20.62
N TYR A 303 -10.19 -5.88 19.75
CA TYR A 303 -8.80 -6.33 20.00
C TYR A 303 -7.98 -5.36 20.85
N ASN A 304 -8.63 -4.34 21.45
CA ASN A 304 -8.00 -3.32 22.27
C ASN A 304 -6.96 -2.48 21.53
N TRP A 305 -7.16 -2.32 20.23
CA TRP A 305 -6.37 -1.45 19.37
C TRP A 305 -7.11 -0.17 19.09
N ARG A 306 -6.33 0.83 18.71
CA ARG A 306 -6.78 2.16 18.32
C ARG A 306 -6.03 2.50 17.04
N HIS A 307 -6.73 3.00 16.03
CA HIS A 307 -6.07 3.48 14.81
C HIS A 307 -5.21 4.71 15.13
N GLY A 308 -5.80 5.72 15.74
CA GLY A 308 -5.10 6.84 16.35
C GLY A 308 -4.63 7.96 15.42
N ASP A 309 -4.96 7.89 14.13
CA ASP A 309 -4.65 8.89 13.09
C ASP A 309 -5.69 8.87 11.97
N LEU A 310 -6.97 8.70 12.31
CA LEU A 310 -8.03 8.73 11.31
C LEU A 310 -8.21 10.16 10.78
N LYS A 311 -8.15 10.27 9.45
CA LYS A 311 -8.36 11.47 8.63
C LYS A 311 -8.73 11.03 7.21
N PRO A 312 -9.30 11.89 6.35
CA PRO A 312 -9.67 11.53 4.98
C PRO A 312 -8.51 10.95 4.17
N GLU A 313 -7.29 11.44 4.38
CA GLU A 313 -6.08 10.98 3.69
C GLU A 313 -5.70 9.52 4.04
N ASN A 314 -6.13 9.05 5.22
CA ASN A 314 -5.89 7.67 5.68
C ASN A 314 -7.06 6.73 5.40
N ILE A 315 -8.05 7.15 4.61
CA ILE A 315 -9.12 6.29 4.09
C ILE A 315 -8.93 6.18 2.58
N LEU A 316 -8.50 5.02 2.11
CA LEU A 316 -8.24 4.75 0.70
C LEU A 316 -9.50 4.26 -0.02
N VAL A 317 -9.69 4.68 -1.25
CA VAL A 317 -10.84 4.31 -2.09
C VAL A 317 -10.37 3.39 -3.20
N PHE A 318 -10.95 2.19 -3.26
CA PHE A 318 -10.71 1.21 -4.31
C PHE A 318 -11.94 1.15 -5.21
N THR A 319 -11.80 1.37 -6.51
CA THR A 319 -12.92 1.43 -7.46
C THR A 319 -12.92 0.25 -8.44
N PRO A 320 -13.03 -1.02 -7.97
CA PRO A 320 -13.21 -2.14 -8.88
C PRO A 320 -14.56 -1.99 -9.59
N GLU A 321 -14.49 -1.74 -10.91
CA GLU A 321 -15.56 -1.68 -11.91
C GLU A 321 -17.01 -1.65 -11.37
N GLU A 322 -17.51 -0.42 -11.18
CA GLU A 322 -18.90 0.01 -10.93
C GLU A 322 -19.50 -0.16 -9.52
N ARG A 323 -19.21 0.85 -8.66
CA ARG A 323 -19.95 1.44 -7.52
C ARG A 323 -19.06 2.55 -6.94
N GLN A 324 -19.46 3.26 -5.88
CA GLN A 324 -18.65 4.34 -5.22
C GLN A 324 -17.30 3.89 -4.62
N GLY A 325 -16.84 2.69 -4.98
CA GLY A 325 -15.65 2.04 -4.48
C GLY A 325 -15.82 1.45 -3.09
N VAL A 326 -14.84 0.67 -2.67
CA VAL A 326 -14.69 0.15 -1.30
C VAL A 326 -13.71 1.05 -0.56
N TRP A 327 -14.13 1.59 0.58
CA TRP A 327 -13.31 2.44 1.42
C TRP A 327 -12.55 1.61 2.44
N LYS A 328 -11.23 1.76 2.52
CA LYS A 328 -10.38 1.02 3.46
C LYS A 328 -9.58 1.95 4.34
N MET A 329 -9.59 1.71 5.65
CA MET A 329 -8.66 2.38 6.57
C MET A 329 -7.23 1.93 6.26
N ALA A 330 -6.33 2.90 6.18
CA ALA A 330 -4.91 2.72 5.92
C ALA A 330 -4.06 3.47 6.94
N ASP A 331 -2.74 3.28 6.83
CA ASP A 331 -1.74 3.86 7.72
C ASP A 331 -1.92 3.50 9.20
N LEU A 332 -1.68 2.22 9.48
CA LEU A 332 -1.74 1.62 10.80
C LEU A 332 -0.46 1.87 11.63
N ALA A 333 0.44 2.75 11.19
CA ALA A 333 1.72 3.05 11.84
C ALA A 333 1.56 3.57 13.29
N LEU A 334 0.40 4.17 13.60
CA LEU A 334 0.05 4.64 14.93
C LEU A 334 -0.87 3.70 15.71
N THR A 335 -1.10 2.48 15.20
CA THR A 335 -1.87 1.45 15.90
C THR A 335 -1.13 1.01 17.15
N LYS A 336 -1.77 1.17 18.31
CA LYS A 336 -1.13 0.91 19.62
C LYS A 336 -1.85 -0.17 20.40
N PHE A 337 -1.06 -1.12 20.91
CA PHE A 337 -1.43 -1.95 22.04
C PHE A 337 -1.44 -1.08 23.32
N ASN A 338 -2.55 -1.08 24.04
CA ASN A 338 -2.64 -0.42 25.35
C ASN A 338 -1.67 -1.07 26.35
N LYS A 339 -0.46 -0.50 26.52
CA LYS A 339 0.32 -0.51 27.78
C LYS A 339 1.62 0.34 27.80
N VAL A 340 2.14 0.92 26.71
CA VAL A 340 3.40 1.69 26.77
C VAL A 340 3.41 2.95 25.89
N SER A 341 3.61 4.10 26.55
CA SER A 341 4.21 5.38 26.09
C SER A 341 3.59 6.17 24.90
N THR A 342 3.24 7.43 25.17
CA THR A 342 2.62 8.40 24.25
C THR A 342 3.61 9.51 23.82
N GLN A 343 4.88 9.21 23.54
CA GLN A 343 5.90 10.26 23.29
C GLN A 343 6.54 10.31 21.89
N GLN A 344 5.92 9.77 20.84
CA GLN A 344 6.55 9.76 19.51
C GLN A 344 5.63 10.31 18.42
N ARG A 345 5.44 11.65 18.43
CA ARG A 345 4.84 12.45 17.33
C ARG A 345 5.88 13.25 16.53
N LEU A 346 7.16 13.17 16.87
CA LEU A 346 8.16 14.16 16.49
C LEU A 346 8.62 14.18 15.01
N TYR A 347 8.04 13.39 14.09
CA TYR A 347 8.59 13.29 12.73
C TYR A 347 7.58 13.27 11.58
N THR A 348 6.31 13.59 11.80
CA THR A 348 5.39 13.80 10.67
C THR A 348 5.55 15.22 10.13
N THR A 349 5.91 15.40 8.87
CA THR A 349 5.82 16.74 8.22
C THR A 349 4.36 17.21 8.08
N THR A 350 3.40 16.31 8.28
CA THR A 350 1.95 16.55 8.42
C THR A 350 1.48 16.64 9.89
N ILE A 351 2.34 17.12 10.81
CA ILE A 351 1.94 17.40 12.21
C ILE A 351 0.61 18.18 12.26
N ASN A 352 0.43 19.16 11.36
CA ASN A 352 -0.72 20.05 11.37
C ASN A 352 -2.02 19.34 10.96
N GLY A 353 -2.03 18.53 9.89
CA GLY A 353 -3.22 17.82 9.42
C GLY A 353 -3.73 16.74 10.39
N THR A 354 -2.81 15.99 11.02
CA THR A 354 -3.16 14.96 12.02
C THR A 354 -3.76 15.55 13.30
N ILE A 355 -3.39 16.77 13.69
CA ILE A 355 -3.93 17.43 14.89
C ILE A 355 -5.39 17.86 14.70
N SER A 356 -5.83 18.11 13.45
CA SER A 356 -7.19 18.61 13.18
C SER A 356 -8.30 17.67 13.61
N TYR A 357 -8.01 16.37 13.60
CA TYR A 357 -8.97 15.30 13.90
C TYR A 357 -8.87 14.82 15.36
N GLU A 358 -8.12 15.54 16.20
CA GLU A 358 -7.91 15.17 17.60
C GLU A 358 -9.06 15.59 18.50
N PRO A 359 -9.47 14.73 19.45
CA PRO A 359 -10.47 15.11 20.43
C PRO A 359 -9.89 15.97 21.55
N PRO A 360 -10.73 16.69 22.32
CA PRO A 360 -10.29 17.50 23.46
C PRO A 360 -9.64 16.70 24.59
N ASP A 361 -9.96 15.42 24.75
CA ASP A 361 -9.44 14.58 25.84
C ASP A 361 -7.93 14.25 25.69
N VAL A 362 -7.27 14.77 24.66
CA VAL A 362 -5.80 14.74 24.52
C VAL A 362 -5.08 15.71 25.47
N LEU A 363 -5.72 16.82 25.87
CA LEU A 363 -5.06 17.86 26.69
C LEU A 363 -4.74 17.39 28.12
N ASN A 364 -5.53 16.46 28.67
CA ASN A 364 -5.56 16.18 30.11
C ASN A 364 -5.02 14.78 30.48
N ARG A 365 -4.25 14.11 29.61
CA ARG A 365 -3.83 12.72 29.87
C ARG A 365 -2.31 12.53 29.94
N VAL A 366 -1.84 12.20 31.15
CA VAL A 366 -0.64 11.40 31.37
C VAL A 366 -1.06 9.92 31.33
N GLY A 367 -1.11 9.31 30.15
CA GLY A 367 -1.49 7.90 30.00
C GLY A 367 -1.85 7.45 28.58
N PRO A 368 -2.26 6.17 28.40
CA PRO A 368 -2.73 5.65 27.11
C PRO A 368 -3.98 6.39 26.63
N ARG A 369 -4.06 6.64 25.33
CA ARG A 369 -5.22 7.31 24.73
C ARG A 369 -6.37 6.33 24.57
N SER A 370 -7.59 6.81 24.79
CA SER A 370 -8.80 6.02 24.62
C SER A 370 -9.03 5.66 23.15
N ARG A 371 -9.68 4.51 22.91
CA ARG A 371 -10.26 4.13 21.62
C ARG A 371 -11.34 5.12 21.15
N LEU A 372 -11.98 5.81 22.11
CA LEU A 372 -12.92 6.90 21.85
C LEU A 372 -12.30 8.08 21.09
N TYR A 373 -10.97 8.14 20.98
CA TYR A 373 -10.29 9.06 20.09
C TYR A 373 -10.70 8.85 18.63
N ASP A 374 -10.71 7.60 18.17
CA ASP A 374 -11.03 7.28 16.77
C ASP A 374 -12.50 7.63 16.45
N ILE A 375 -13.38 7.51 17.44
CA ILE A 375 -14.80 7.88 17.33
C ILE A 375 -14.95 9.38 17.07
N TRP A 376 -14.19 10.22 17.76
CA TRP A 376 -14.19 11.66 17.51
C TRP A 376 -13.65 11.98 16.12
N SER A 377 -12.52 11.37 15.74
CA SER A 377 -11.92 11.56 14.41
C SER A 377 -12.91 11.18 13.29
N MET A 378 -13.64 10.07 13.44
CA MET A 378 -14.73 9.72 12.52
C MET A 378 -15.86 10.75 12.51
N GLY A 379 -16.21 11.34 13.67
CA GLY A 379 -17.16 12.45 13.74
C GLY A 379 -16.74 13.66 12.89
N CYS A 380 -15.47 14.03 12.94
CA CYS A 380 -14.91 15.11 12.11
C CYS A 380 -14.95 14.76 10.60
N ILE A 381 -14.62 13.51 10.24
CA ILE A 381 -14.64 13.04 8.84
C ILE A 381 -16.07 13.02 8.30
N ILE A 382 -17.04 12.50 9.06
CA ILE A 382 -18.44 12.41 8.63
C ILE A 382 -19.06 13.79 8.53
N LEU A 383 -18.72 14.74 9.40
CA LEU A 383 -19.19 16.12 9.25
C LEU A 383 -18.71 16.75 7.95
N GLN A 384 -17.43 16.60 7.62
CA GLN A 384 -16.87 17.08 6.35
C GLN A 384 -17.54 16.41 5.15
N LEU A 385 -17.76 15.10 5.22
CA LEU A 385 -18.51 14.35 4.21
C LEU A 385 -19.92 14.90 4.01
N VAL A 386 -20.67 15.19 5.09
CA VAL A 386 -22.03 15.76 5.00
C VAL A 386 -22.00 17.19 4.41
N ILE A 387 -21.01 18.00 4.78
CA ILE A 387 -20.82 19.33 4.16
C ILE A 387 -20.56 19.18 2.66
N TRP A 388 -19.65 18.29 2.27
CA TRP A 388 -19.33 18.03 0.87
C TRP A 388 -20.55 17.53 0.07
N LEU A 389 -21.31 16.58 0.62
CA LEU A 389 -22.52 16.04 -0.01
C LEU A 389 -23.57 17.12 -0.33
N LEU A 390 -23.76 18.08 0.58
CA LEU A 390 -24.85 19.07 0.47
C LEU A 390 -24.41 20.44 -0.07
N ARG A 391 -23.15 20.80 0.12
CA ARG A 391 -22.62 22.16 -0.12
C ARG A 391 -21.30 22.17 -0.91
N GLY A 392 -20.79 21.01 -1.31
CA GLY A 392 -19.59 20.88 -2.13
C GLY A 392 -18.27 21.09 -1.38
N LEU A 393 -17.17 20.84 -2.10
CA LEU A 393 -15.79 20.85 -1.59
C LEU A 393 -15.31 22.25 -1.18
N ASP A 394 -15.72 23.30 -1.90
CA ASP A 394 -15.33 24.68 -1.59
C ASP A 394 -15.83 25.09 -0.20
N THR A 395 -17.10 24.79 0.10
CA THR A 395 -17.69 25.02 1.42
C THR A 395 -16.99 24.19 2.50
N CYS A 396 -16.64 22.93 2.20
CA CYS A 396 -15.88 22.09 3.14
C CYS A 396 -14.51 22.70 3.46
N THR A 397 -13.82 23.23 2.44
CA THR A 397 -12.52 23.88 2.59
C THR A 397 -12.63 25.19 3.37
N GLU A 398 -13.62 26.02 3.07
CA GLU A 398 -13.90 27.26 3.81
C GLU A 398 -14.27 26.97 5.27
N PHE A 399 -15.07 25.94 5.51
CA PHE A 399 -15.40 25.48 6.86
C PHE A 399 -14.15 25.12 7.66
N MET A 400 -13.22 24.34 7.08
CA MET A 400 -11.97 23.98 7.75
C MET A 400 -11.12 25.23 8.08
N ARG A 401 -11.08 26.23 7.19
CA ARG A 401 -10.42 27.53 7.47
C ARG A 401 -11.11 28.29 8.60
N SER A 402 -12.45 28.25 8.66
CA SER A 402 -13.25 28.95 9.68
C SER A 402 -13.04 28.43 11.11
N ILE A 403 -12.50 27.21 11.24
CA ILE A 403 -12.15 26.57 12.52
C ILE A 403 -10.64 26.49 12.75
N PHE A 404 -9.84 27.27 11.99
CA PHE A 404 -8.39 27.35 12.17
C PHE A 404 -8.05 27.86 13.57
N ASP A 405 -7.21 27.11 14.28
CA ASP A 405 -6.66 27.45 15.58
C ASP A 405 -5.19 27.88 15.41
N PRO A 406 -4.89 29.19 15.49
CA PRO A 406 -3.54 29.71 15.33
C PRO A 406 -2.54 29.15 16.37
N GLN A 407 -3.02 28.75 17.55
CA GLN A 407 -2.15 28.20 18.60
C GLN A 407 -1.69 26.79 18.26
N LYS A 408 -2.54 26.01 17.57
CA LYS A 408 -2.22 24.67 17.09
C LYS A 408 -1.58 24.67 15.71
N GLY A 409 -1.62 25.79 14.99
CA GLY A 409 -1.16 25.89 13.60
C GLY A 409 -2.02 25.06 12.63
N THR A 410 -3.26 24.75 13.01
CA THR A 410 -4.16 23.90 12.23
C THR A 410 -5.63 24.09 12.63
N SER A 411 -6.56 23.56 11.85
CA SER A 411 -8.00 23.51 12.15
C SER A 411 -8.30 22.68 13.40
N SER A 412 -9.32 23.05 14.17
CA SER A 412 -9.73 22.32 15.38
C SER A 412 -11.24 22.29 15.55
N PHE A 413 -11.82 21.10 15.66
CA PHE A 413 -13.27 20.91 15.84
C PHE A 413 -13.76 21.21 17.27
N TRP A 414 -12.84 21.53 18.18
CA TRP A 414 -13.11 21.91 19.55
C TRP A 414 -12.22 23.07 19.97
N VAL A 415 -12.63 23.77 21.02
CA VAL A 415 -11.91 24.91 21.60
C VAL A 415 -11.77 24.71 23.11
N GLN A 416 -10.63 25.16 23.65
CA GLN A 416 -10.44 25.27 25.09
C GLN A 416 -10.94 26.63 25.56
N MET A 417 -12.02 26.67 26.32
CA MET A 417 -12.44 27.84 27.09
C MET A 417 -12.21 27.57 28.58
N SER A 418 -13.18 27.84 29.45
CA SER A 418 -13.18 27.36 30.84
C SER A 418 -13.13 25.83 30.91
N GLU A 419 -13.82 25.17 29.99
CA GLU A 419 -13.80 23.72 29.77
C GLU A 419 -13.71 23.45 28.25
N PRO A 420 -13.22 22.27 27.84
CA PRO A 420 -13.23 21.89 26.43
C PRO A 420 -14.67 21.79 25.91
N ARG A 421 -14.94 22.35 24.73
CA ARG A 421 -16.25 22.31 24.06
C ARG A 421 -16.09 22.15 22.56
N VAL A 422 -17.13 21.65 21.89
CA VAL A 422 -17.20 21.67 20.40
C VAL A 422 -17.08 23.11 19.92
N HIS A 423 -16.34 23.34 18.84
CA HIS A 423 -16.10 24.68 18.31
C HIS A 423 -17.43 25.33 17.88
N PRO A 424 -17.73 26.59 18.23
CA PRO A 424 -19.03 27.21 17.93
C PRO A 424 -19.42 27.19 16.44
N MET A 425 -18.43 27.33 15.54
CA MET A 425 -18.65 27.24 14.09
C MET A 425 -19.02 25.81 13.63
N VAL A 426 -18.54 24.77 14.32
CA VAL A 426 -18.94 23.38 14.07
C VAL A 426 -20.42 23.21 14.40
N THR A 427 -20.87 23.70 15.56
CA THR A 427 -22.29 23.69 15.93
C THR A 427 -23.14 24.47 14.94
N ARG A 428 -22.74 25.70 14.59
CA ARG A 428 -23.44 26.54 13.61
C ARG A 428 -23.55 25.87 12.24
N MET A 429 -22.49 25.20 11.78
CA MET A 429 -22.50 24.45 10.52
C MET A 429 -23.51 23.30 10.58
N MET A 430 -23.50 22.50 11.66
CA MET A 430 -24.48 21.42 11.82
C MET A 430 -25.93 21.96 11.84
N ASP A 431 -26.19 23.07 12.52
CA ASP A 431 -27.53 23.67 12.58
C ASP A 431 -27.99 24.18 11.20
N GLY A 432 -27.10 24.85 10.45
CA GLY A 432 -27.39 25.27 9.08
C GLY A 432 -27.54 24.12 8.09
N ILE A 433 -26.94 22.94 8.37
CA ILE A 433 -27.21 21.71 7.60
C ILE A 433 -28.59 21.15 7.95
N SER A 434 -28.96 21.11 9.23
CA SER A 434 -30.29 20.63 9.66
C SER A 434 -31.41 21.46 9.03
N GLU A 435 -31.27 22.79 9.03
CA GLU A 435 -32.23 23.69 8.37
C GLU A 435 -32.31 23.45 6.84
N HIS A 436 -31.17 23.17 6.19
CA HIS A 436 -31.16 22.85 4.77
C HIS A 436 -31.85 21.51 4.47
N LEU A 437 -31.67 20.51 5.32
CA LEU A 437 -32.30 19.20 5.17
C LEU A 437 -33.81 19.23 5.41
N GLU A 438 -34.28 20.13 6.27
CA GLU A 438 -35.69 20.38 6.51
C GLU A 438 -36.37 21.10 5.32
N ASN A 439 -35.72 22.13 4.78
CA ASN A 439 -36.35 23.07 3.86
C ASN A 439 -36.01 22.86 2.37
N VAL A 440 -34.85 22.30 2.05
CA VAL A 440 -34.31 22.24 0.68
C VAL A 440 -34.14 20.80 0.21
N THR A 441 -33.21 20.06 0.83
CA THR A 441 -32.86 18.69 0.43
C THR A 441 -33.43 17.69 1.42
N LYS A 442 -34.56 17.08 1.10
CA LYS A 442 -35.23 16.17 2.01
C LYS A 442 -34.57 14.78 2.02
N SER A 443 -33.62 14.58 2.94
CA SER A 443 -32.96 13.28 3.18
C SER A 443 -32.94 12.94 4.67
N PRO A 444 -33.91 12.14 5.17
CA PRO A 444 -33.88 11.62 6.53
C PRO A 444 -32.61 10.85 6.87
N ALA A 445 -32.00 10.16 5.91
CA ALA A 445 -30.75 9.44 6.09
C ALA A 445 -29.55 10.38 6.38
N ILE A 446 -29.40 11.48 5.63
CA ILE A 446 -28.33 12.46 5.90
C ILE A 446 -28.58 13.19 7.23
N GLU A 447 -29.83 13.50 7.56
CA GLU A 447 -30.17 14.08 8.86
C GLU A 447 -29.85 13.12 10.01
N ALA A 448 -30.12 11.82 9.84
CA ALA A 448 -29.73 10.81 10.82
C ALA A 448 -28.21 10.71 10.98
N LEU A 449 -27.42 10.76 9.90
CA LEU A 449 -25.95 10.82 9.96
C LEU A 449 -25.46 12.04 10.74
N LEU A 450 -26.03 13.22 10.47
CA LEU A 450 -25.69 14.45 11.19
C LEU A 450 -26.02 14.33 12.69
N ASN A 451 -27.14 13.71 13.03
CA ASN A 451 -27.51 13.47 14.43
C ASN A 451 -26.61 12.46 15.13
N ILE A 452 -26.06 11.46 14.43
CA ILE A 452 -25.00 10.60 14.97
C ILE A 452 -23.75 11.43 15.27
N VAL A 453 -23.30 12.28 14.33
CA VAL A 453 -22.15 13.16 14.54
C VAL A 453 -22.35 14.04 15.78
N ARG A 454 -23.49 14.72 15.86
CA ARG A 454 -23.84 15.66 16.93
C ARG A 454 -23.94 15.00 18.30
N ASN A 455 -24.65 13.87 18.39
CA ASN A 455 -25.07 13.31 19.68
C ASN A 455 -24.20 12.14 20.15
N GLN A 456 -23.40 11.54 19.27
CA GLN A 456 -22.64 10.32 19.58
C GLN A 456 -21.14 10.47 19.37
N LEU A 457 -20.69 11.16 18.30
CA LEU A 457 -19.28 11.18 17.88
C LEU A 457 -18.54 12.42 18.40
N LEU A 458 -19.04 13.63 18.12
CA LEU A 458 -18.45 14.90 18.56
C LEU A 458 -18.89 15.27 20.00
N VAL A 459 -18.86 14.28 20.89
CA VAL A 459 -19.20 14.44 22.30
C VAL A 459 -17.93 14.62 23.12
N VAL A 460 -17.83 15.75 23.83
CA VAL A 460 -16.64 16.10 24.61
C VAL A 460 -16.56 15.32 25.92
N GLN A 461 -17.68 15.19 26.64
CA GLN A 461 -17.72 14.55 27.95
C GLN A 461 -17.61 13.03 27.84
N LEU A 462 -16.69 12.43 28.61
CA LEU A 462 -16.53 10.98 28.71
C LEU A 462 -17.19 10.48 30.01
N PRO A 463 -17.85 9.30 30.00
CA PRO A 463 -17.89 8.30 28.93
C PRO A 463 -19.04 8.46 27.93
N SER A 464 -19.71 9.62 27.88
CA SER A 464 -20.92 9.82 27.07
C SER A 464 -20.71 9.71 25.54
N ARG A 465 -19.47 9.85 25.06
CA ARG A 465 -19.13 9.58 23.65
C ARG A 465 -19.35 8.09 23.34
N ALA A 466 -20.06 7.81 22.24
CA ALA A 466 -20.34 6.44 21.82
C ALA A 466 -19.05 5.65 21.59
N ASN A 467 -19.11 4.33 21.78
CA ASN A 467 -18.04 3.43 21.36
C ASN A 467 -18.27 2.95 19.92
N ALA A 468 -17.31 2.22 19.33
CA ALA A 468 -17.40 1.75 17.95
C ALA A 468 -18.60 0.81 17.70
N ALA A 469 -18.99 0.00 18.70
CA ALA A 469 -20.14 -0.89 18.57
C ALA A 469 -21.47 -0.11 18.47
N ALA A 470 -21.65 0.92 19.31
CA ALA A 470 -22.82 1.80 19.25
C ALA A 470 -22.85 2.61 17.96
N PHE A 471 -21.70 3.14 17.53
CA PHE A 471 -21.56 3.85 16.25
C PHE A 471 -21.93 2.97 15.05
N HIS A 472 -21.38 1.75 14.97
CA HIS A 472 -21.73 0.80 13.92
C HIS A 472 -23.23 0.45 13.94
N SER A 473 -23.81 0.20 15.13
CA SER A 473 -25.24 -0.09 15.26
C SER A 473 -26.13 1.05 14.75
N ALA A 474 -25.74 2.30 15.00
CA ALA A 474 -26.50 3.47 14.52
C ALA A 474 -26.48 3.57 12.99
N LEU A 475 -25.36 3.24 12.34
CA LEU A 475 -25.30 3.19 10.87
C LEU A 475 -26.12 2.02 10.29
N LYS A 476 -26.11 0.85 10.94
CA LYS A 476 -26.98 -0.27 10.55
C LYS A 476 -28.47 0.11 10.62
N GLU A 477 -28.87 0.92 11.60
CA GLU A 477 -30.25 1.41 11.72
C GLU A 477 -30.64 2.33 10.54
N ILE A 478 -29.74 3.20 10.09
CA ILE A 478 -29.95 4.03 8.89
C ILE A 478 -30.15 3.13 7.67
N GLN A 479 -29.30 2.11 7.49
CA GLN A 479 -29.44 1.14 6.39
C GLN A 479 -30.79 0.43 6.42
N GLN A 480 -31.18 -0.13 7.57
CA GLN A 480 -32.46 -0.85 7.73
C GLN A 480 -33.66 0.05 7.41
N LYS A 481 -33.67 1.30 7.90
CA LYS A 481 -34.74 2.26 7.60
C LYS A 481 -34.78 2.62 6.11
N GLY A 482 -33.63 2.78 5.49
CA GLY A 482 -33.51 3.07 4.06
C GLY A 482 -33.90 1.90 3.16
N GLU A 483 -33.58 0.68 3.54
CA GLU A 483 -34.02 -0.55 2.87
C GLU A 483 -35.55 -0.72 2.97
N ALA A 484 -36.12 -0.42 4.15
CA ALA A 484 -37.56 -0.47 4.37
C ALA A 484 -38.33 0.66 3.66
N ASN A 485 -37.69 1.80 3.44
CA ASN A 485 -38.32 2.98 2.84
C ASN A 485 -37.34 3.76 1.96
N ARG A 486 -37.51 3.67 0.64
CA ARG A 486 -36.69 4.41 -0.33
C ARG A 486 -36.67 5.92 -0.10
N ALA A 487 -37.79 6.50 0.36
CA ALA A 487 -37.92 7.93 0.64
C ALA A 487 -37.07 8.37 1.87
N TYR A 488 -36.64 7.42 2.70
CA TYR A 488 -35.73 7.70 3.81
C TYR A 488 -34.33 8.12 3.30
N TRP A 489 -33.90 7.61 2.13
CA TRP A 489 -32.65 8.01 1.53
C TRP A 489 -32.70 9.42 0.96
N LEU A 490 -33.73 9.74 0.16
CA LEU A 490 -33.91 11.04 -0.47
C LEU A 490 -35.34 11.16 -1.02
N THR A 491 -35.99 12.31 -0.83
CA THR A 491 -37.28 12.63 -1.46
C THR A 491 -37.13 13.80 -2.45
N GLY A 492 -37.46 13.57 -3.71
CA GLY A 492 -37.36 14.53 -4.82
C GLY A 492 -37.39 13.80 -6.17
N PRO A 493 -37.63 14.48 -7.31
CA PRO A 493 -37.70 13.81 -8.61
C PRO A 493 -36.37 13.15 -8.96
N ILE A 494 -36.41 11.87 -9.34
CA ILE A 494 -35.35 11.23 -10.10
C ILE A 494 -35.54 11.70 -11.54
N ASN A 495 -35.11 12.92 -11.87
CA ASN A 495 -35.02 13.28 -13.28
C ASN A 495 -33.77 12.60 -13.85
N SER A 496 -33.94 11.36 -14.30
CA SER A 496 -32.95 10.64 -15.12
C SER A 496 -32.73 11.29 -16.50
N GLU A 497 -33.36 12.44 -16.79
CA GLU A 497 -33.21 13.19 -18.03
C GLU A 497 -32.32 14.43 -17.91
N ASP A 498 -31.98 14.89 -16.69
CA ASP A 498 -31.10 16.04 -16.45
C ASP A 498 -29.72 15.65 -15.87
N ALA A 499 -29.43 14.35 -15.75
CA ALA A 499 -28.07 13.90 -15.46
C ALA A 499 -27.19 14.25 -16.69
N PRO A 500 -26.13 15.08 -16.54
CA PRO A 500 -25.19 15.26 -17.62
C PRO A 500 -24.65 13.88 -18.00
N LYS A 501 -24.88 13.46 -19.25
CA LYS A 501 -24.24 12.26 -19.79
C LYS A 501 -22.74 12.43 -19.57
N PRO A 502 -22.01 11.41 -19.07
CA PRO A 502 -20.57 11.50 -19.00
C PRO A 502 -20.06 11.70 -20.43
N GLU A 503 -19.67 12.92 -20.76
CA GLU A 503 -18.95 13.18 -21.98
C GLU A 503 -17.65 12.39 -21.87
N ALA A 504 -17.44 11.50 -22.83
CA ALA A 504 -16.20 10.77 -23.00
C ALA A 504 -15.09 11.75 -23.40
N HIS A 505 -14.63 12.56 -22.44
CA HIS A 505 -13.43 13.35 -22.59
C HIS A 505 -12.24 12.55 -22.09
N SER A 506 -11.69 11.76 -23.02
CA SER A 506 -10.25 11.58 -23.13
C SER A 506 -9.58 12.95 -23.07
N LEU A 507 -8.65 13.14 -22.13
CA LEU A 507 -7.49 14.08 -22.13
C LEU A 507 -6.84 13.95 -20.73
N MET A 508 -5.70 13.26 -20.58
CA MET A 508 -4.37 13.88 -20.64
C MET A 508 -4.43 15.41 -20.54
N VAL A 509 -4.02 15.98 -19.40
CA VAL A 509 -3.03 17.07 -19.30
C VAL A 509 -2.81 17.51 -17.84
N SER A 510 -1.52 17.62 -17.51
CA SER A 510 -0.81 18.37 -16.46
C SER A 510 -1.14 18.17 -14.98
N GLN A 511 -0.30 17.34 -14.36
CA GLN A 511 0.38 17.68 -13.12
C GLN A 511 1.07 19.07 -13.22
N VAL A 512 1.28 19.69 -12.05
CA VAL A 512 2.03 20.92 -11.73
C VAL A 512 1.10 22.07 -11.32
N GLU A 513 1.37 22.59 -10.11
CA GLU A 513 0.78 23.77 -9.43
C GLU A 513 -0.43 23.58 -8.50
N ALA A 514 -0.17 23.00 -7.32
CA ALA A 514 -0.74 23.45 -6.05
C ALA A 514 0.18 23.06 -4.88
N ARG A 515 1.37 23.68 -4.84
CA ARG A 515 2.18 23.81 -3.62
C ARG A 515 2.12 25.28 -3.20
N VAL A 516 2.19 25.51 -1.89
CA VAL A 516 2.11 26.78 -1.16
C VAL A 516 0.70 27.10 -0.61
N LEU A 517 0.34 26.45 0.50
CA LEU A 517 0.19 27.08 1.83
C LEU A 517 0.03 26.01 2.92
#